data_AF-A0A8X6U493-F1
#
_entry.id   AF-A0A8X6U493-F1
#
_cell.length_a   1.000
_cell.length_b   1.000
_cell.length_c   1.000
_cell.angle_alpha   90.00
_cell.angle_beta   90.00
_cell.angle_gamma   90.00
#
_symmetry.space_group_name_H-M   'P 1'
#
loop_
_entity.id
_entity.type
_entity.pdbx_description
1 polymer ?
#
loop_
_entity_poly.entity_id
_entity_poly.type
_entity_poly.pdbx_seq_one_letter_code
_entity_poly.pdbx_strand_id
1 'polypeptide(L)' 'RLSETMKISEIRVLRKYEFHRGATSRQAVANNNSVFGIQVATKATAAHWFKKFC' A
#
# COMPACT_ATOMS: atom_id res chain seq x y z
N ARG A 1 -1.06 -17.80 10.66
CA ARG A 1 -2.33 -17.28 10.08
C ARG A 1 -2.68 -15.89 10.60
N LEU A 2 -2.77 -15.66 11.92
CA LEU A 2 -3.02 -14.31 12.48
C LEU A 2 -1.97 -13.25 12.06
N SER A 3 -0.70 -13.64 11.99
CA SER A 3 0.40 -12.76 11.55
C SER A 3 0.26 -12.25 10.11
N GLU A 4 -0.27 -13.08 9.22
CA GLU A 4 -0.46 -12.73 7.80
C GLU A 4 -1.66 -11.81 7.62
N THR A 5 -2.75 -12.07 8.34
CA THR A 5 -3.92 -11.19 8.38
C THR A 5 -3.56 -9.81 8.92
N MET A 6 -2.72 -9.75 9.96
CA MET A 6 -2.20 -8.49 10.52
C MET A 6 -1.39 -7.71 9.49
N LYS A 7 -0.44 -8.36 8.78
CA LYS A 7 0.34 -7.72 7.70
C LYS A 7 -0.55 -7.14 6.61
N ILE A 8 -1.60 -7.86 6.19
CA ILE A 8 -2.54 -7.37 5.17
C ILE A 8 -3.28 -6.11 5.64
N SER A 9 -3.68 -6.06 6.92
CA SER A 9 -4.36 -4.90 7.49
C SER A 9 -3.44 -3.68 7.55
N GLU A 10 -2.17 -3.85 7.95
CA GLU A 10 -1.18 -2.78 7.99
C GLU A 10 -0.87 -2.22 6.60
N ILE A 11 -0.75 -3.08 5.58
CA ILE A 11 -0.55 -2.67 4.18
C ILE A 11 -1.72 -1.79 3.71
N ARG A 12 -2.96 -2.10 4.10
CA ARG A 12 -4.14 -1.29 3.74
C ARG A 12 -4.14 0.07 4.43
N VAL A 13 -3.75 0.13 5.70
CA VAL A 13 -3.62 1.38 6.46
C VAL A 13 -2.56 2.27 5.84
N LEU A 14 -1.35 1.74 5.58
CA LEU A 14 -0.27 2.49 4.93
C LEU A 14 -0.65 2.97 3.54
N ARG A 15 -1.37 2.16 2.75
CA ARG A 15 -1.84 2.56 1.43
C ARG A 15 -2.85 3.71 1.49
N LYS A 16 -3.73 3.71 2.49
CA LYS A 16 -4.66 4.82 2.75
C LYS A 16 -3.91 6.08 3.18
N TYR A 17 -2.91 5.95 4.05
CA TYR A 17 -2.03 7.06 4.44
C TYR A 17 -1.32 7.69 3.24
N GLU A 18 -0.68 6.89 2.38
CA GLU A 18 0.00 7.36 1.16
C GLU A 18 -0.93 8.11 0.22
N PHE A 19 -2.19 7.67 0.10
CA PHE A 19 -3.20 8.39 -0.67
C PHE A 19 -3.50 9.78 -0.09
N HIS A 20 -3.79 9.88 1.22
CA HIS A 20 -4.18 11.14 1.85
C HIS A 20 -3.04 12.17 1.89
N ARG A 21 -1.78 11.74 1.97
CA ARG A 21 -0.61 12.64 1.89
C ARG A 21 -0.27 13.08 0.47
N GLY A 22 -1.04 12.65 -0.54
CA GLY A 22 -0.85 13.04 -1.95
C GLY A 22 0.31 12.33 -2.64
N ALA A 23 0.74 11.15 -2.18
CA ALA A 23 1.77 10.40 -2.87
C ALA A 23 1.25 9.92 -4.25
N THR A 24 2.15 9.80 -5.23
CA THR A 24 1.84 9.11 -6.48
C THR A 24 1.76 7.59 -6.26
N SER A 25 1.07 6.86 -7.14
CA SER A 25 1.03 5.39 -7.05
C SER A 25 2.42 4.74 -7.14
N ARG A 26 3.40 5.39 -7.79
CA ARG A 26 4.79 4.90 -7.84
C ARG A 26 5.49 5.05 -6.49
N GLN A 27 5.36 6.23 -5.85
CA GLN A 27 5.90 6.47 -4.51
C GLN A 27 5.28 5.52 -3.49
N ALA A 28 3.97 5.33 -3.52
CA ALA A 28 3.27 4.43 -2.62
C ALA A 28 3.72 2.96 -2.77
N VAL A 29 4.10 2.51 -3.97
CA VAL A 29 4.66 1.16 -4.17
C VAL A 29 6.05 1.05 -3.56
N ALA A 30 6.93 2.02 -3.82
CA ALA A 30 8.28 2.02 -3.29
C ALA A 30 8.28 2.04 -1.75
N ASN A 31 7.48 2.94 -1.15
CA ASN A 31 7.38 3.07 0.30
C ASN A 31 6.84 1.79 0.95
N ASN A 32 5.75 1.23 0.43
CA ASN A 32 5.19 0.00 0.97
C ASN A 32 6.19 -1.17 0.87
N ASN A 33 6.78 -1.41 -0.30
CA ASN A 33 7.73 -2.53 -0.46
C ASN A 33 8.98 -2.35 0.43
N SER A 34 9.42 -1.11 0.67
CA SER A 34 10.53 -0.81 1.59
C SER A 34 10.19 -1.12 3.05
N VAL A 35 8.97 -0.82 3.51
CA VAL A 35 8.54 -1.08 4.90
C VAL A 35 8.47 -2.58 5.19
N PHE A 36 7.97 -3.37 4.24
CA PHE A 36 7.75 -4.81 4.44
C PHE A 36 8.92 -5.70 3.98
N GLY A 37 9.92 -5.14 3.30
CA GLY A 37 11.07 -5.88 2.78
C GLY A 37 10.72 -6.92 1.70
N ILE A 38 9.48 -6.92 1.21
CA ILE A 38 8.97 -7.83 0.19
C ILE A 38 8.08 -7.05 -0.78
N GLN A 39 7.80 -7.63 -1.95
CA GLN A 39 6.88 -7.03 -2.92
C GLN A 39 5.42 -7.20 -2.48
N VAL A 40 4.94 -6.29 -1.62
CA VAL A 40 3.54 -6.23 -1.15
C VAL A 40 2.61 -5.48 -2.10
N ALA A 41 3.18 -4.77 -3.09
CA ALA A 41 2.45 -3.88 -3.97
C ALA A 41 3.05 -3.86 -5.37
N THR A 42 2.16 -3.82 -6.37
CA THR A 42 2.50 -3.42 -7.73
C THR A 42 1.91 -2.05 -8.03
N LYS A 43 2.38 -1.40 -9.11
CA LYS A 43 1.80 -0.14 -9.59
C LYS A 43 0.30 -0.28 -9.90
N ALA A 44 -0.11 -1.39 -10.50
CA ALA A 44 -1.51 -1.69 -10.80
C ALA A 44 -2.35 -1.80 -9.51
N THR A 45 -1.83 -2.51 -8.50
CA THR A 45 -2.46 -2.60 -7.18
C THR A 45 -2.63 -1.21 -6.56
N ALA A 46 -1.57 -0.40 -6.52
CA ALA A 46 -1.63 0.94 -5.92
C ALA A 46 -2.61 1.86 -6.67
N ALA A 47 -2.60 1.85 -8.00
CA ALA A 47 -3.53 2.63 -8.81
C ALA A 47 -5.00 2.21 -8.60
N HIS A 48 -5.27 0.91 -8.55
CA HIS A 48 -6.62 0.40 -8.29
C HIS A 48 -7.14 0.85 -6.92
N TRP A 49 -6.30 0.82 -5.90
CA TRP A 49 -6.66 1.28 -4.56
C TRP A 49 -6.86 2.78 -4.48
N PHE A 50 -6.01 3.58 -5.11
CA PHE A 50 -6.18 5.04 -5.14
C PHE A 50 -7.49 5.42 -5.83
N LYS A 51 -7.84 4.74 -6.93
CA LYS A 51 -9.14 4.92 -7.58
C LYS A 51 -10.33 4.61 -6.66
N LYS A 52 -10.19 3.69 -5.70
CA LYS A 52 -11.23 3.36 -4.72
C LYS A 52 -11.32 4.34 -3.55
N PHE A 53 -10.29 5.16 -3.34
CA PHE A 53 -10.27 6.14 -2.25
C PHE A 53 -10.71 7.54 -2.70
N CYS A 54 -10.65 7.81 -4.01
CA CYS A 54 -11.40 8.89 -4.64
C CYS A 54 -12.91 8.62 -4.56
#